data_AF-A0A2S6ACS9-F1
#
_entry.id   AF-A0A2S6ACS9-F1
#
_cell.length_a   1.000
_cell.length_b   1.000
_cell.length_c   1.000
_cell.angle_alpha   90.00
_cell.angle_beta   90.00
_cell.angle_gamma   90.00
#
_symmetry.space_group_name_H-M   'P 1'
#
loop_
_entity.id
_entity.type
_entity.pdbx_description
1 polymer ?
#
loop_
_entity_poly.entity_id
_entity_poly.type
_entity_poly.pdbx_seq_one_letter_code
_entity_poly.pdbx_strand_id
1 'polypeptide(L)'
;MGTVPAADPLGGAEVSALDSYRARLTVARHATDSADCAELLDMLGLGGEPLCIDCGEKMTRAASDGRIIHGAQGRCWKCHRNYLDRKRQEAKDATAAAQAAVEAARRLRPAPPPLCERCYRRDAVEGSDLCAKCAKNVPAQEVRELVNRIQAATEMSVAAMSARIGMDPKALHQIIAPGCVRRHLGRDKFDRLAALAEEVGA
;
A
#
# COMPACT_ATOMS: atom_id res chain seq x y z
N MET A 1 -60.42 45.65 25.70
CA MET A 1 -59.16 45.33 26.43
C MET A 1 -59.44 44.15 27.34
N GLY A 2 -59.06 42.94 26.94
CA GLY A 2 -59.21 41.73 27.75
C GLY A 2 -57.88 41.43 28.44
N THR A 3 -57.88 41.42 29.77
CA THR A 3 -56.71 40.99 30.56
C THR A 3 -56.60 39.48 30.47
N VAL A 4 -55.48 38.99 29.95
CA VAL A 4 -55.14 37.56 30.02
C VAL A 4 -54.98 37.21 31.50
N PRO A 5 -55.73 36.24 32.04
CA PRO A 5 -55.53 35.81 33.41
C PRO A 5 -54.12 35.25 33.56
N ALA A 6 -53.44 35.61 34.65
CA ALA A 6 -52.15 35.04 35.00
C ALA A 6 -52.31 33.52 35.05
N ALA A 7 -51.63 32.81 34.15
CA ALA A 7 -51.56 31.36 34.21
C ALA A 7 -50.98 30.99 35.59
N ASP A 8 -51.64 30.06 36.27
CA ASP A 8 -51.08 29.42 37.47
C ASP A 8 -49.63 29.03 37.17
N PRO A 9 -48.66 29.36 38.06
CA PRO A 9 -47.32 28.85 37.90
C PRO A 9 -47.44 27.34 37.87
N LEU A 10 -47.04 26.73 36.75
CA LEU A 10 -47.00 25.29 36.50
C LEU A 10 -46.82 24.55 37.82
N GLY A 11 -47.89 23.90 38.28
CA GLY A 11 -47.92 23.22 39.56
C GLY A 11 -46.66 22.36 39.70
N GLY A 12 -45.94 22.56 40.79
CA GLY A 12 -44.66 21.92 41.09
C GLY A 12 -44.81 20.41 41.15
N ALA A 13 -44.79 19.75 39.99
CA ALA A 13 -44.47 18.35 39.92
C ALA A 13 -43.02 18.24 40.38
N GLU A 14 -42.82 17.76 41.61
CA GLU A 14 -41.50 17.41 42.11
C GLU A 14 -40.83 16.50 41.07
N VAL A 15 -39.70 16.95 40.51
CA VAL A 15 -38.93 16.14 39.56
C VAL A 15 -38.50 14.89 40.32
N SER A 16 -38.84 13.72 39.77
CA SER A 16 -38.49 12.46 40.43
C SER A 16 -36.96 12.34 40.53
N ALA A 17 -36.46 11.74 41.62
CA ALA A 17 -35.02 11.52 41.79
C ALA A 17 -34.40 10.75 40.63
N LEU A 18 -35.18 9.88 39.97
CA LEU A 18 -34.78 9.14 38.78
C LEU A 18 -34.61 10.06 37.56
N ASP A 19 -35.50 11.04 37.38
CA ASP A 19 -35.41 11.98 36.27
C ASP A 19 -34.27 12.98 36.47
N SER A 20 -34.05 13.45 37.70
CA SER A 20 -32.86 14.24 38.04
C SER A 20 -31.56 13.45 37.78
N TYR A 21 -31.54 12.16 38.13
CA TYR A 21 -30.39 11.29 37.84
C TYR A 21 -30.15 11.12 36.32
N ARG A 22 -31.19 10.86 35.54
CA ARG A 22 -31.10 10.75 34.07
C ARG A 22 -30.68 12.06 33.40
N ALA A 23 -31.19 13.18 33.89
CA ALA A 23 -30.79 14.51 33.43
C ALA A 23 -29.30 14.73 33.68
N ARG A 24 -28.79 14.39 34.88
CA ARG A 24 -27.36 14.48 35.21
C ARG A 24 -26.48 13.62 34.32
N LEU A 25 -26.87 12.38 34.03
CA LEU A 25 -26.13 11.53 33.09
C LEU A 25 -26.13 12.07 31.66
N THR A 26 -27.21 12.75 31.26
CA THR A 26 -27.30 13.39 29.94
C THR A 26 -26.35 14.57 29.85
N VAL A 27 -26.31 15.43 30.88
CA VAL A 27 -25.35 16.53 30.97
C VAL A 27 -23.92 15.99 30.93
N ALA A 28 -23.61 14.98 31.75
CA ALA A 28 -22.29 14.36 31.78
C ALA A 28 -21.86 13.84 30.40
N ARG A 29 -22.75 13.23 29.61
CA ARG A 29 -22.44 12.75 28.26
C ARG A 29 -21.91 13.83 27.32
N HIS A 30 -22.34 15.07 27.51
CA HIS A 30 -21.96 16.20 26.67
C HIS A 30 -20.86 17.07 27.28
N ALA A 31 -20.53 16.85 28.55
CA ALA A 31 -19.47 17.58 29.23
C ALA A 31 -18.07 17.10 28.79
N THR A 32 -17.17 18.06 28.62
CA THR A 32 -15.76 17.84 28.29
C THR A 32 -14.98 17.29 29.47
N ASP A 33 -15.24 17.78 30.68
CA ASP A 33 -14.68 17.29 31.93
C ASP A 33 -15.65 17.42 33.11
N SER A 34 -15.19 17.08 34.32
CA SER A 34 -16.01 17.18 35.52
C SER A 34 -16.34 18.62 35.95
N ALA A 35 -15.49 19.60 35.64
CA ALA A 35 -15.73 20.99 36.01
C ALA A 35 -16.78 21.61 35.10
N ASP A 36 -16.65 21.40 33.79
CA ASP A 36 -17.65 21.73 32.77
C ASP A 36 -19.00 21.06 33.09
N CYS A 37 -18.99 19.79 33.48
CA CYS A 37 -20.22 19.11 33.92
C CYS A 37 -20.84 19.78 35.15
N ALA A 38 -20.04 20.21 36.14
CA ALA A 38 -20.57 20.87 37.33
C ALA A 38 -21.21 22.22 36.98
N GLU A 39 -20.54 23.02 36.15
CA GLU A 39 -21.07 24.31 35.66
C GLU A 39 -22.39 24.13 34.91
N LEU A 40 -22.48 23.14 34.02
CA LEU A 40 -23.72 22.84 33.30
C LEU A 40 -24.85 22.39 34.22
N LEU A 41 -24.55 21.61 35.27
CA LEU A 41 -25.56 21.19 36.25
C LEU A 41 -26.09 22.36 37.08
N ASP A 42 -25.22 23.30 37.43
CA ASP A 42 -25.60 24.53 38.14
C ASP A 42 -26.45 25.44 37.25
N MET A 43 -26.06 25.65 35.99
CA MET A 43 -26.83 26.44 35.03
C MET A 43 -28.24 25.89 34.78
N LEU A 44 -28.39 24.56 34.78
CA LEU A 44 -29.67 23.89 34.56
C LEU A 44 -30.51 23.76 35.84
N GLY A 45 -30.01 24.22 36.98
CA GLY A 45 -30.69 24.08 38.28
C GLY A 45 -30.86 22.62 38.73
N LEU A 46 -30.10 21.68 38.14
CA LEU A 46 -30.15 20.26 38.48
C LEU A 46 -29.34 19.96 39.75
N GLY A 47 -28.32 20.80 40.02
CA GLY A 47 -27.42 20.72 41.17
C GLY A 47 -26.75 19.34 41.35
N GLY A 48 -26.01 19.22 42.45
CA GLY A 48 -25.37 17.97 42.84
C GLY A 48 -24.09 17.65 42.06
N GLU A 49 -23.49 16.52 42.38
CA GLU A 49 -22.16 16.19 41.86
C GLU A 49 -22.21 15.59 40.44
N PRO A 50 -21.22 15.90 39.57
CA PRO A 50 -21.06 15.28 38.26
C PRO A 50 -20.94 13.75 38.36
N LEU A 51 -21.76 13.04 37.59
CA LEU A 51 -21.82 11.56 37.59
C LEU A 51 -21.26 10.98 36.30
N CYS A 52 -20.59 9.84 36.42
CA CYS A 52 -20.02 9.10 35.31
C CYS A 52 -21.11 8.40 34.48
N ILE A 53 -21.08 8.58 33.16
CA ILE A 53 -22.03 7.94 32.23
C ILE A 53 -21.99 6.41 32.20
N ASP A 54 -20.87 5.79 32.63
CA ASP A 54 -20.75 4.33 32.63
C ASP A 54 -21.16 3.68 33.94
N CYS A 55 -20.68 4.23 35.04
CA CYS A 55 -20.78 3.57 36.35
C CYS A 55 -21.68 4.32 37.33
N GLY A 56 -22.22 5.50 36.97
CA GLY A 56 -23.07 6.31 37.84
C GLY A 56 -22.33 6.99 39.00
N GLU A 57 -21.08 6.60 39.27
CA GLU A 57 -20.23 7.17 40.32
C GLU A 57 -19.77 8.59 40.01
N LYS A 58 -19.35 9.31 41.06
CA LYS A 58 -18.79 10.67 40.96
C LYS A 58 -17.63 10.74 39.96
N MET A 59 -17.62 11.79 39.15
CA MET A 59 -16.53 12.02 38.19
C MET A 59 -15.25 12.51 38.88
N THR A 60 -15.33 13.05 40.08
CA THR A 60 -14.19 13.51 40.88
C THR A 60 -13.89 12.51 42.00
N ARG A 61 -12.60 12.36 42.33
CA ARG A 61 -12.14 11.55 43.46
C ARG A 61 -10.95 12.20 44.15
N ALA A 62 -10.95 12.22 45.48
CA ALA A 62 -9.76 12.59 46.25
C ALA A 62 -8.68 11.50 46.18
N ALA A 63 -7.48 11.89 45.81
CA ALA A 63 -6.28 11.06 45.86
C ALA A 63 -5.68 11.04 47.27
N SER A 64 -4.79 10.08 47.52
CA SER A 64 -4.10 9.93 48.82
C SER A 64 -3.19 11.11 49.16
N ASP A 65 -2.78 11.91 48.18
CA ASP A 65 -1.98 13.13 48.31
C ASP A 65 -2.84 14.40 48.48
N GLY A 66 -4.16 14.26 48.64
CA GLY A 66 -5.10 15.36 48.79
C GLY A 66 -5.51 16.06 47.50
N ARG A 67 -4.97 15.64 46.33
CA ARG A 67 -5.38 16.21 45.03
C ARG A 67 -6.74 15.66 44.60
N ILE A 68 -7.49 16.45 43.83
CA ILE A 68 -8.72 15.98 43.19
C ILE A 68 -8.37 15.44 41.80
N ILE A 69 -8.70 14.18 41.55
CA ILE A 69 -8.61 13.56 40.23
C ILE A 69 -9.94 13.79 39.52
N HIS A 70 -9.85 14.44 38.36
CA HIS A 70 -11.00 14.77 37.53
C HIS A 70 -11.21 13.72 36.44
N GLY A 71 -12.48 13.40 36.20
CA GLY A 71 -12.94 12.65 35.04
C GLY A 71 -12.96 13.50 33.77
N ALA A 72 -13.06 12.85 32.61
CA ALA A 72 -13.09 13.49 31.31
C ALA A 72 -14.12 12.80 30.39
N GLN A 73 -14.67 13.56 29.43
CA GLN A 73 -15.65 13.09 28.45
C GLN A 73 -16.86 12.40 29.10
N GLY A 74 -17.40 13.00 30.17
CA GLY A 74 -18.52 12.45 30.93
C GLY A 74 -18.20 11.19 31.75
N ARG A 75 -16.94 10.76 31.84
CA ARG A 75 -16.52 9.54 32.54
C ARG A 75 -15.67 9.89 33.76
N CYS A 76 -15.83 9.15 34.84
CA CYS A 76 -14.85 9.19 35.94
C CYS A 76 -13.48 8.71 35.44
N TRP A 77 -12.42 9.08 36.16
CA TRP A 77 -11.04 8.74 35.79
C TRP A 77 -10.82 7.25 35.46
N LYS A 78 -11.43 6.33 36.22
CA LYS A 78 -11.27 4.88 36.01
C LYS A 78 -11.90 4.43 34.70
N CYS A 79 -13.14 4.86 34.45
CA CYS A 79 -13.86 4.53 33.23
C CYS A 79 -13.22 5.21 32.00
N HIS A 80 -12.74 6.44 32.15
CA HIS A 80 -12.01 7.14 31.09
C HIS A 80 -10.69 6.43 30.74
N ARG A 81 -9.91 5.97 31.74
CA ARG A 81 -8.71 5.17 31.51
C ARG A 81 -9.02 3.88 30.76
N ASN A 82 -10.02 3.11 31.21
CA ASN A 82 -10.43 1.88 30.54
C ASN A 82 -10.89 2.13 29.09
N TYR A 83 -11.60 3.23 28.85
CA TYR A 83 -12.00 3.66 27.52
C TYR A 83 -10.78 3.92 26.61
N LEU A 84 -9.79 4.68 27.11
CA LEU A 84 -8.56 4.97 26.38
C LEU A 84 -7.74 3.70 26.09
N ASP A 85 -7.66 2.78 27.05
CA ASP A 85 -6.92 1.53 26.87
C ASP A 85 -7.59 0.64 25.83
N ARG A 86 -8.93 0.54 25.83
CA ARG A 86 -9.67 -0.15 24.76
C ARG A 86 -9.43 0.50 23.39
N LYS A 87 -9.47 1.84 23.30
CA LYS A 87 -9.18 2.57 22.05
C LYS A 87 -7.76 2.34 21.54
N ARG A 88 -6.78 2.27 22.44
CA ARG A 88 -5.40 1.92 22.08
C ARG A 88 -5.29 0.50 21.58
N GLN A 89 -6.01 -0.44 22.19
CA GLN A 89 -6.02 -1.83 21.73
C GLN A 89 -6.66 -1.95 20.34
N GLU A 90 -7.82 -1.32 20.11
CA GLU A 90 -8.46 -1.26 18.80
C GLU A 90 -7.51 -0.72 17.71
N ALA A 91 -6.72 0.32 18.01
CA ALA A 91 -5.74 0.87 17.07
C ALA A 91 -4.58 -0.09 16.78
N LYS A 92 -4.11 -0.83 17.79
CA LYS A 92 -3.09 -1.88 17.62
C LYS A 92 -3.62 -3.02 16.75
N ASP A 93 -4.83 -3.50 17.04
CA ASP A 93 -5.46 -4.59 16.31
C ASP A 93 -5.70 -4.19 14.84
N ALA A 94 -6.13 -2.95 14.58
CA ALA A 94 -6.28 -2.42 13.22
C ALA A 94 -4.94 -2.36 12.47
N THR A 95 -3.86 -1.95 13.15
CA THR A 95 -2.51 -1.92 12.57
C THR A 95 -2.02 -3.34 12.24
N ALA A 96 -2.22 -4.30 13.15
CA ALA A 96 -1.86 -5.69 12.94
C ALA A 96 -2.66 -6.32 11.77
N ALA A 97 -3.97 -6.04 11.68
CA ALA A 97 -4.80 -6.49 10.58
C ALA A 97 -4.34 -5.92 9.22
N ALA A 98 -3.99 -4.63 9.19
CA ALA A 98 -3.46 -4.00 7.97
C ALA A 98 -2.13 -4.64 7.53
N GLN A 99 -1.23 -4.91 8.48
CA GLN A 99 0.04 -5.60 8.20
C GLN A 99 -0.19 -7.02 7.67
N ALA A 100 -1.10 -7.78 8.29
CA ALA A 100 -1.46 -9.13 7.83
C ALA A 100 -2.06 -9.12 6.41
N ALA A 101 -2.89 -8.13 6.09
CA ALA A 101 -3.46 -7.97 4.75
C ALA A 101 -2.37 -7.66 3.70
N VAL A 102 -1.42 -6.80 4.02
CA VAL A 102 -0.26 -6.49 3.14
C VAL A 102 0.59 -7.74 2.93
N GLU A 103 0.86 -8.52 3.97
CA GLU A 103 1.64 -9.76 3.85
C GLU A 103 0.90 -10.81 3.02
N ALA A 104 -0.41 -10.99 3.24
CA ALA A 104 -1.24 -11.89 2.44
C ALA A 104 -1.22 -11.50 0.96
N ALA A 105 -1.38 -10.20 0.65
CA ALA A 105 -1.28 -9.70 -0.71
C ALA A 105 0.12 -9.93 -1.32
N ARG A 106 1.18 -9.82 -0.52
CA ARG A 106 2.55 -10.12 -0.96
C ARG A 106 2.73 -11.60 -1.31
N ARG A 107 2.13 -12.53 -0.56
CA ARG A 107 2.19 -13.98 -0.83
C ARG A 107 1.44 -14.37 -2.11
N LEU A 108 0.36 -13.67 -2.44
CA LEU A 108 -0.40 -13.87 -3.67
C LEU A 108 0.24 -13.22 -4.89
N ARG A 109 1.24 -12.35 -4.70
CA ARG A 109 1.90 -11.67 -5.81
C ARG A 109 2.78 -12.70 -6.54
N PRO A 110 2.58 -12.92 -7.85
CA PRO A 110 3.46 -13.79 -8.60
C PRO A 110 4.89 -13.27 -8.54
N ALA A 111 5.86 -14.20 -8.53
CA ALA A 111 7.27 -13.84 -8.59
C ALA A 111 7.49 -12.89 -9.79
N PRO A 112 8.34 -11.86 -9.64
CA PRO A 112 8.70 -11.05 -10.79
C PRO A 112 9.31 -11.96 -11.85
N PRO A 113 8.99 -11.76 -13.15
CA PRO A 113 9.56 -12.59 -14.20
C PRO A 113 11.09 -12.47 -14.17
N PRO A 114 11.82 -13.54 -14.56
CA PRO A 114 13.27 -13.53 -14.56
C PRO A 114 13.83 -12.39 -15.41
N LEU A 115 15.03 -11.95 -15.06
CA LEU A 115 15.77 -10.98 -15.86
C LEU A 115 16.34 -11.69 -17.08
N CYS A 116 16.21 -11.07 -18.25
CA CYS A 116 16.93 -11.52 -19.43
C CYS A 116 18.44 -11.33 -19.22
N GLU A 117 19.25 -12.38 -19.32
CA GLU A 117 20.69 -12.32 -19.06
C GLU A 117 21.44 -11.33 -19.98
N ARG A 118 20.85 -11.04 -21.15
CA ARG A 118 21.52 -10.24 -22.18
C ARG A 118 21.14 -8.77 -22.20
N CYS A 119 19.91 -8.42 -21.82
CA CYS A 119 19.46 -7.02 -21.77
C CYS A 119 18.96 -6.57 -20.40
N TYR A 120 18.97 -7.46 -19.41
CA TYR A 120 18.57 -7.24 -18.02
C TYR A 120 17.16 -6.63 -17.87
N ARG A 121 16.28 -6.86 -18.85
CA ARG A 121 14.86 -6.51 -18.77
C ARG A 121 14.07 -7.66 -18.17
N ARG A 122 13.02 -7.33 -17.41
CA ARG A 122 12.07 -8.27 -16.79
C ARG A 122 11.05 -8.82 -17.78
N ASP A 123 11.55 -9.34 -18.89
CA ASP A 123 10.75 -9.88 -20.00
C ASP A 123 11.29 -11.26 -20.44
N ALA A 124 12.05 -11.96 -19.60
CA ALA A 124 12.51 -13.31 -19.92
C ALA A 124 11.29 -14.23 -20.12
N VAL A 125 11.33 -15.04 -21.17
CA VAL A 125 10.22 -15.94 -21.52
C VAL A 125 10.28 -17.15 -20.58
N GLU A 126 9.13 -17.66 -20.18
CA GLU A 126 9.04 -18.85 -19.33
C GLU A 126 9.83 -20.02 -19.94
N GLY A 127 10.83 -20.56 -19.23
CA GLY A 127 11.74 -21.61 -19.71
C GLY A 127 12.94 -21.13 -20.53
N SER A 128 13.23 -19.82 -20.59
CA SER A 128 14.38 -19.26 -21.31
C SER A 128 15.05 -18.13 -20.52
N ASP A 129 16.37 -18.14 -20.48
CA ASP A 129 17.20 -17.08 -19.85
C ASP A 129 17.21 -15.77 -20.67
N LEU A 130 16.66 -15.81 -21.89
CA LEU A 130 16.54 -14.67 -22.78
C LEU A 130 15.09 -14.19 -22.91
N CYS A 131 14.92 -12.88 -23.05
CA CYS A 131 13.63 -12.29 -23.45
C CYS A 131 13.32 -12.58 -24.92
N ALA A 132 12.04 -12.50 -25.30
CA ALA A 132 11.59 -12.76 -26.67
C ALA A 132 12.34 -11.96 -27.74
N LYS A 133 12.79 -10.74 -27.41
CA LYS A 133 13.60 -9.91 -28.32
C LYS A 133 15.04 -10.40 -28.43
N CYS A 134 15.68 -10.77 -27.33
CA CYS A 134 17.05 -11.27 -27.32
C CYS A 134 17.16 -12.69 -27.88
N ALA A 135 16.15 -13.53 -27.66
CA ALA A 135 16.04 -14.86 -28.25
C ALA A 135 15.98 -14.80 -29.78
N LYS A 136 15.26 -13.82 -30.33
CA LYS A 136 15.12 -13.62 -31.79
C LYS A 136 16.31 -12.93 -32.46
N ASN A 137 17.26 -12.37 -31.70
CA ASN A 137 18.32 -11.52 -32.23
C ASN A 137 19.71 -11.94 -31.74
N VAL A 138 20.58 -12.32 -32.66
CA VAL A 138 21.99 -12.65 -32.43
C VAL A 138 22.85 -11.38 -32.50
N PRO A 139 23.79 -11.16 -31.56
CA PRO A 139 24.60 -9.95 -31.57
C PRO A 139 25.56 -9.95 -32.74
N ALA A 140 25.89 -8.76 -33.25
CA ALA A 140 26.79 -8.60 -34.37
C ALA A 140 28.17 -9.26 -34.15
N GLN A 141 28.62 -9.37 -32.90
CA GLN A 141 29.90 -10.03 -32.58
C GLN A 141 29.87 -11.52 -32.93
N GLU A 142 28.88 -12.28 -32.47
CA GLU A 142 28.72 -13.70 -32.83
C GLU A 142 28.61 -13.89 -34.35
N VAL A 143 27.90 -12.97 -35.03
CA VAL A 143 27.80 -12.99 -36.50
C VAL A 143 29.16 -12.77 -37.15
N ARG A 144 29.96 -11.80 -36.68
CA ARG A 144 31.31 -11.52 -37.20
C ARG A 144 32.23 -12.71 -37.02
N GLU A 145 32.23 -13.32 -35.84
CA GLU A 145 33.05 -14.50 -35.54
C GLU A 145 32.71 -15.65 -36.49
N LEU A 146 31.42 -15.92 -36.72
CA LEU A 146 30.98 -16.95 -37.66
C LEU A 146 31.37 -16.64 -39.11
N VAL A 147 31.18 -15.41 -39.57
CA VAL A 147 31.59 -15.00 -40.93
C VAL A 147 33.09 -15.11 -41.12
N ASN A 148 33.88 -14.68 -40.14
CA ASN A 148 35.33 -14.77 -40.20
C ASN A 148 35.80 -16.24 -40.29
N ARG A 149 35.13 -17.17 -39.60
CA ARG A 149 35.40 -18.61 -39.72
C ARG A 149 35.13 -19.14 -41.13
N ILE A 150 33.97 -18.81 -41.70
CA ILE A 150 33.63 -19.20 -43.08
C ILE A 150 34.66 -18.64 -44.07
N GLN A 151 35.04 -17.37 -43.93
CA GLN A 151 36.03 -16.73 -44.80
C GLN A 151 37.41 -17.39 -44.69
N ALA A 152 37.84 -17.73 -43.47
CA ALA A 152 39.10 -18.42 -43.25
C ALA A 152 39.13 -19.82 -43.86
N ALA A 153 37.98 -20.52 -43.93
CA ALA A 153 37.88 -21.87 -44.48
C ALA A 153 37.72 -21.92 -46.00
N THR A 154 37.13 -20.91 -46.64
CA THR A 154 36.64 -21.02 -48.03
C THR A 154 37.02 -19.87 -48.96
N GLU A 155 37.67 -18.80 -48.45
CA GLU A 155 37.90 -17.54 -49.16
C GLU A 155 36.61 -16.89 -49.75
N MET A 156 35.42 -17.33 -49.31
CA MET A 156 34.16 -16.81 -49.82
C MET A 156 33.99 -15.32 -49.50
N SER A 157 33.52 -14.54 -50.49
CA SER A 157 33.17 -13.15 -50.27
C SER A 157 31.86 -13.01 -49.48
N VAL A 158 31.69 -11.88 -48.78
CA VAL A 158 30.45 -11.55 -48.04
C VAL A 158 29.23 -11.56 -48.97
N ALA A 159 29.40 -11.14 -50.22
CA ALA A 159 28.33 -11.18 -51.23
C ALA A 159 27.93 -12.62 -51.60
N ALA A 160 28.90 -13.53 -51.75
CA ALA A 160 28.64 -14.94 -52.03
C ALA A 160 27.95 -15.64 -50.85
N MET A 161 28.39 -15.37 -49.62
CA MET A 161 27.71 -15.86 -48.41
C MET A 161 26.26 -15.35 -48.33
N SER A 162 26.07 -14.04 -48.57
CA SER A 162 24.74 -13.40 -48.52
C SER A 162 23.76 -13.99 -49.54
N ALA A 163 24.24 -14.29 -50.76
CA ALA A 163 23.45 -14.95 -51.79
C ALA A 163 22.99 -16.35 -51.36
N ARG A 164 23.88 -17.16 -50.76
CA ARG A 164 23.53 -18.52 -50.30
C ARG A 164 22.52 -18.53 -49.16
N ILE A 165 22.61 -17.59 -48.22
CA ILE A 165 21.67 -17.50 -47.09
C ILE A 165 20.37 -16.76 -47.44
N GLY A 166 20.24 -16.24 -48.66
CA GLY A 166 19.07 -15.46 -49.12
C GLY A 166 18.93 -14.12 -48.39
N MET A 167 20.04 -13.42 -48.15
CA MET A 167 20.08 -12.10 -47.51
C MET A 167 20.62 -11.05 -48.47
N ASP A 168 20.13 -9.82 -48.33
CA ASP A 168 20.75 -8.65 -48.97
C ASP A 168 22.22 -8.50 -48.52
N PRO A 169 23.19 -8.48 -49.46
CA PRO A 169 24.62 -8.31 -49.15
C PRO A 169 24.93 -7.05 -48.34
N LYS A 170 24.20 -5.96 -48.60
CA LYS A 170 24.39 -4.70 -47.86
C LYS A 170 23.98 -4.86 -46.40
N ALA A 171 22.91 -5.61 -46.12
CA ALA A 171 22.45 -5.89 -44.76
C ALA A 171 23.46 -6.72 -43.95
N LEU A 172 24.11 -7.73 -44.56
CA LEU A 172 25.14 -8.53 -43.89
C LEU A 172 26.40 -7.69 -43.64
N HIS A 173 26.83 -6.92 -44.64
CA HIS A 173 27.97 -6.02 -44.51
C HIS A 173 27.78 -4.98 -43.39
N GLN A 174 26.58 -4.41 -43.25
CA GLN A 174 26.23 -3.46 -42.18
C GLN A 174 26.25 -4.08 -40.77
N ILE A 175 26.32 -5.39 -40.62
CA ILE A 175 26.42 -6.05 -39.30
C ILE A 175 27.89 -6.34 -38.99
N ILE A 176 28.64 -6.80 -40.01
CA ILE A 176 30.03 -7.21 -39.86
C ILE A 176 30.96 -5.99 -39.73
N ALA A 177 30.71 -4.91 -40.48
CA ALA A 177 31.60 -3.77 -40.53
C ALA A 177 31.75 -3.07 -39.15
N PRO A 178 32.98 -2.70 -38.75
CA PRO A 178 33.22 -1.98 -37.49
C PRO A 178 32.52 -0.61 -37.53
N GLY A 179 31.83 -0.25 -36.45
CA GLY A 179 31.16 1.05 -36.30
C GLY A 179 29.74 1.16 -36.90
N CYS A 180 29.17 0.09 -37.45
CA CYS A 180 27.83 0.16 -38.05
C CYS A 180 26.66 0.24 -37.05
N VAL A 181 25.56 0.81 -37.53
CA VAL A 181 24.31 1.07 -36.79
C VAL A 181 23.56 -0.22 -36.44
N ARG A 182 23.68 -1.26 -37.28
CA ARG A 182 22.95 -2.52 -37.09
C ARG A 182 23.73 -3.48 -36.20
N ARG A 183 23.29 -3.60 -34.95
CA ARG A 183 24.00 -4.36 -33.90
C ARG A 183 23.57 -5.82 -33.76
N HIS A 184 22.63 -6.29 -34.58
CA HIS A 184 22.10 -7.65 -34.47
C HIS A 184 21.58 -8.21 -35.79
N LEU A 185 21.57 -9.54 -35.86
CA LEU A 185 20.97 -10.34 -36.93
C LEU A 185 19.81 -11.16 -36.36
N GLY A 186 18.73 -11.34 -37.13
CA GLY A 186 17.64 -12.23 -36.72
C GLY A 186 18.11 -13.69 -36.66
N ARG A 187 17.65 -14.45 -35.66
CA ARG A 187 18.12 -15.82 -35.39
C ARG A 187 17.96 -16.74 -36.60
N ASP A 188 16.82 -16.72 -37.28
CA ASP A 188 16.59 -17.53 -38.49
C ASP A 188 17.66 -17.33 -39.59
N LYS A 189 18.16 -16.09 -39.73
CA LYS A 189 19.19 -15.78 -40.73
C LYS A 189 20.59 -16.17 -40.24
N PHE A 190 20.81 -16.11 -38.93
CA PHE A 190 22.03 -16.62 -38.33
C PHE A 190 22.10 -18.14 -38.43
N ASP A 191 21.00 -18.86 -38.20
CA ASP A 191 20.96 -20.32 -38.29
C ASP A 191 21.26 -20.80 -39.72
N ARG A 192 20.80 -20.08 -40.75
CA ARG A 192 21.19 -20.34 -42.15
C ARG A 192 22.67 -20.10 -42.42
N LEU A 193 23.26 -19.07 -41.77
CA LEU A 193 24.69 -18.81 -41.86
C LEU A 193 25.50 -19.88 -41.13
N ALA A 194 24.99 -20.40 -40.02
CA ALA A 194 25.60 -21.49 -39.27
C ALA A 194 25.53 -22.81 -40.05
N ALA A 195 24.40 -23.12 -40.68
CA ALA A 195 24.29 -24.27 -41.59
C ALA A 195 25.29 -24.17 -42.76
N LEU A 196 25.46 -22.97 -43.34
CA LEU A 196 26.49 -22.74 -44.35
C LEU A 196 27.91 -22.99 -43.81
N ALA A 197 28.20 -22.59 -42.56
CA ALA A 197 29.49 -22.86 -41.92
C ALA A 197 29.72 -24.37 -41.77
N GLU A 198 28.72 -25.13 -41.31
CA GLU A 198 28.80 -26.59 -41.21
C GLU A 198 28.99 -27.25 -42.57
N GLU A 199 28.29 -26.81 -43.62
CA GLU A 199 28.44 -27.32 -45.00
C GLU A 199 29.87 -27.17 -45.54
N VAL A 200 30.56 -26.09 -45.15
CA VAL A 200 31.92 -25.80 -45.64
C VAL A 200 33.02 -26.20 -44.66
N GLY A 201 32.66 -26.83 -43.54
CA GLY A 201 33.62 -27.30 -42.52
C GLY A 201 34.28 -26.19 -41.70
N ALA A 202 33.56 -25.08 -41.43
CA ALA A 202 34.05 -23.89 -40.72
C ALA A 202 33.49 -23.70 -39.29
#